data_AF-A0A7W1W357-F1
#
_entry.id   AF-A0A7W1W357-F1
#
_cell.length_a   1.000
_cell.length_b   1.000
_cell.length_c   1.000
_cell.angle_alpha   90.00
_cell.angle_beta   90.00
_cell.angle_gamma   90.00
#
_symmetry.space_group_name_H-M   'P 1'
#
loop_
_entity.id
_entity.type
_entity.pdbx_description
1 polymer ?
#
loop_
_entity_poly.entity_id
_entity_poly.type
_entity_poly.pdbx_seq_one_letter_code
_entity_poly.pdbx_strand_id
1 'polypeptide(L)'
;DLAIRLGFSGGALINAEGKVLGVNTSAYGRGLALTIPSETVNRVVDVLLTKGTIPRPYLGIGTQAVPISENLRERLNLEQSSGLMMLTVEADGAAEKAGVLIGDVLLVIDDKTTLDPEDVQAALWGKEAGDAVKAKLLRGGELIEMEIILGERPAQESGTRERGRRGWRRRGCR
;
A
#
# COMPACT_ATOMS: atom_id res chain seq x y z
N ASP A 1 9.48 27.75 -13.32
CA ASP A 1 8.92 26.42 -13.60
C ASP A 1 10.01 25.58 -14.26
N LEU A 2 10.21 24.33 -13.83
CA LEU A 2 11.29 23.44 -14.28
C LEU A 2 10.64 22.32 -15.11
N ALA A 3 10.88 22.34 -16.42
CA ALA A 3 10.29 21.36 -17.33
C ALA A 3 11.03 20.02 -17.26
N ILE A 4 10.64 19.16 -16.32
CA ILE A 4 11.17 17.79 -16.23
C ILE A 4 10.37 16.90 -17.20
N ARG A 5 11.07 16.24 -18.14
CA ARG A 5 10.47 15.41 -19.19
C ARG A 5 10.55 13.92 -18.87
N LEU A 6 9.78 13.09 -19.60
CA LEU A 6 9.96 11.64 -19.63
C LEU A 6 11.42 11.31 -19.98
N GLY A 7 12.08 10.51 -19.14
CA GLY A 7 13.51 10.17 -19.27
C GLY A 7 14.43 10.86 -18.24
N PHE A 8 13.94 11.84 -17.48
CA PHE A 8 14.69 12.46 -16.38
C PHE A 8 14.54 11.71 -15.04
N SER A 9 13.65 10.71 -14.96
CA SER A 9 13.44 9.89 -13.77
C SER A 9 14.74 9.21 -13.33
N GLY A 10 15.08 9.33 -12.05
CA GLY A 10 16.33 8.85 -11.47
C GLY A 10 17.49 9.85 -11.50
N GLY A 11 17.38 10.95 -12.26
CA GLY A 11 18.39 12.01 -12.26
C GLY A 11 18.32 12.90 -11.02
N ALA A 12 19.45 13.47 -10.61
CA ALA A 12 19.51 14.43 -9.50
C ALA A 12 19.00 15.82 -9.92
N LEU A 13 18.24 16.48 -9.03
CA LEU A 13 17.99 17.92 -9.11
C LEU A 13 19.08 18.65 -8.33
N ILE A 14 19.74 19.61 -8.96
CA ILE A 14 20.83 20.40 -8.37
C ILE A 14 20.52 21.89 -8.39
N ASN A 15 20.98 22.63 -7.39
CA ASN A 15 20.93 24.10 -7.37
C ASN A 15 22.18 24.73 -8.03
N ALA A 16 22.22 26.06 -8.11
CA ALA A 16 23.32 26.80 -8.74
C ALA A 16 24.67 26.61 -8.02
N GLU A 17 24.64 26.27 -6.73
CA GLU A 17 25.80 25.98 -5.91
C GLU A 17 26.28 24.51 -6.03
N GLY A 18 25.62 23.70 -6.86
CA GLY A 18 25.95 22.28 -7.06
C GLY A 18 25.43 21.34 -5.97
N LYS A 19 24.57 21.80 -5.05
CA LYS A 19 23.94 20.97 -4.03
C LYS A 19 22.78 20.15 -4.61
N VAL A 20 22.76 18.86 -4.30
CA VAL A 20 21.65 17.96 -4.65
C VAL A 20 20.43 18.23 -3.76
N LEU A 21 19.35 18.66 -4.40
CA LEU A 21 18.06 18.92 -3.76
C LEU A 21 17.18 17.67 -3.72
N GLY A 22 17.38 16.70 -4.63
CA GLY A 22 16.60 15.47 -4.66
C GLY A 22 16.75 14.65 -5.94
N VAL A 23 15.88 13.66 -6.11
CA VAL A 23 15.84 12.77 -7.27
C VAL A 23 14.55 12.97 -8.05
N ASN A 24 14.67 13.20 -9.36
CA ASN A 24 13.54 13.40 -10.24
C ASN A 24 12.77 12.09 -10.45
N THR A 25 11.45 12.19 -10.51
CA THR A 25 10.57 11.07 -10.76
C THR A 25 9.38 11.48 -11.62
N SER A 26 9.04 10.63 -12.58
CA SER A 26 7.82 10.71 -13.39
C SER A 26 6.67 9.90 -12.77
N ALA A 27 6.81 9.46 -11.52
CA ALA A 27 5.99 8.40 -10.92
C ALA A 27 4.65 8.85 -10.33
N TYR A 28 4.33 10.14 -10.31
CA TYR A 28 3.02 10.59 -9.86
C TYR A 28 2.08 10.77 -11.05
N GLY A 29 0.85 10.24 -10.92
CA GLY A 29 -0.10 10.09 -12.02
C GLY A 29 -0.24 11.32 -12.92
N ARG A 30 -0.51 11.07 -14.22
CA ARG A 30 -0.63 12.05 -15.32
C ARG A 30 0.67 12.61 -15.91
N GLY A 31 1.81 11.96 -15.65
CA GLY A 31 3.09 12.34 -16.28
C GLY A 31 3.65 13.65 -15.74
N LEU A 32 3.19 14.08 -14.57
CA LEU A 32 3.71 15.24 -13.88
C LEU A 32 5.03 14.85 -13.22
N ALA A 33 6.04 15.65 -13.50
CA ALA A 33 7.37 15.36 -13.03
C ALA A 33 7.63 16.10 -11.71
N LEU A 34 8.05 15.31 -10.72
CA LEU A 34 8.28 15.77 -9.36
C LEU A 34 9.71 15.43 -8.95
N THR A 35 10.19 16.09 -7.90
CA THR A 35 11.47 15.77 -7.28
C THR A 35 11.21 15.26 -5.86
N ILE A 36 11.67 14.04 -5.57
CA ILE A 36 11.69 13.50 -4.22
C ILE A 36 12.87 14.17 -3.49
N PRO A 37 12.64 14.89 -2.38
CA PRO A 37 13.71 15.57 -1.65
C PRO A 37 14.83 14.62 -1.23
N SER A 38 16.07 15.10 -1.26
CA SER A 38 17.27 14.30 -0.91
C SER A 38 17.20 13.73 0.50
N GLU A 39 16.57 14.43 1.44
CA GLU A 39 16.31 13.93 2.80
C GLU A 39 15.46 12.66 2.80
N THR A 40 14.38 12.60 1.99
CA THR A 40 13.56 11.40 1.85
C THR A 40 14.32 10.26 1.18
N VAL A 41 15.15 10.58 0.18
CA VAL A 41 16.00 9.57 -0.48
C VAL A 41 16.99 8.97 0.53
N ASN A 42 17.67 9.81 1.32
CA ASN A 42 18.66 9.36 2.30
C ASN A 42 18.04 8.44 3.34
N ARG A 43 16.87 8.77 3.89
CA ARG A 43 16.15 7.88 4.84
C ARG A 43 15.91 6.48 4.27
N VAL A 44 15.56 6.39 2.98
CA VAL A 44 15.32 5.10 2.33
C VAL A 44 16.63 4.36 2.05
N VAL A 45 17.67 5.09 1.62
CA VAL A 45 19.01 4.51 1.36
C VAL A 45 19.61 3.94 2.65
N ASP A 46 19.48 4.63 3.78
CA ASP A 46 19.99 4.15 5.07
C ASP A 46 19.34 2.82 5.48
N VAL A 47 18.02 2.69 5.28
CA VAL A 47 17.29 1.44 5.54
C VAL A 47 17.75 0.33 4.59
N LEU A 48 17.95 0.63 3.31
CA LEU A 48 18.43 -0.35 2.32
C LEU A 48 19.87 -0.82 2.60
N LEU A 49 20.76 0.07 3.01
CA LEU A 49 22.14 -0.27 3.33
C LEU A 49 22.25 -1.12 4.60
N THR A 50 21.34 -0.93 5.55
CA THR A 50 21.35 -1.64 6.85
C THR A 50 20.59 -2.96 6.80
N LYS A 51 19.36 -2.97 6.27
CA LYS A 51 18.45 -4.12 6.28
C LYS A 51 18.43 -4.88 4.93
N GLY A 52 18.99 -4.32 3.86
CA GLY A 52 18.96 -4.91 2.51
C GLY A 52 17.59 -4.81 1.80
N THR A 53 16.51 -4.62 2.55
CA THR A 53 15.14 -4.44 2.07
C THR A 53 14.45 -3.29 2.81
N ILE A 54 13.38 -2.76 2.24
CA ILE A 54 12.50 -1.81 2.94
C ILE A 54 11.38 -2.65 3.55
N PRO A 55 11.39 -2.90 4.86
CA PRO A 55 10.30 -3.63 5.50
C PRO A 55 9.03 -2.81 5.32
N ARG A 56 8.00 -3.44 4.74
CA ARG A 56 6.68 -2.84 4.61
C ARG A 56 5.73 -3.64 5.49
N PRO A 57 5.25 -3.07 6.61
CA PRO A 57 4.23 -3.73 7.40
C PRO A 57 3.01 -3.96 6.51
N TYR A 58 2.41 -5.12 6.63
CA TYR A 58 1.18 -5.42 5.89
C TYR A 58 0.30 -6.41 6.65
N LEU A 59 -1.00 -6.31 6.38
CA LEU A 59 -2.03 -7.19 6.95
C LEU A 59 -2.28 -8.42 6.08
N GLY A 60 -1.95 -8.37 4.78
CA GLY A 60 -2.26 -9.45 3.83
C GLY A 60 -3.76 -9.54 3.50
N ILE A 61 -4.40 -8.39 3.28
CA ILE A 61 -5.84 -8.31 2.96
C ILE A 61 -6.06 -7.56 1.66
N GLY A 62 -7.11 -7.96 0.93
CA GLY A 62 -7.70 -7.19 -0.15
C GLY A 62 -9.05 -6.66 0.30
N THR A 63 -9.25 -5.35 0.19
CA THR A 63 -10.46 -4.67 0.68
C THR A 63 -11.18 -3.92 -0.44
N GLN A 64 -12.47 -3.69 -0.22
CA GLN A 64 -13.26 -2.75 -1.00
C GLN A 64 -14.16 -1.93 -0.07
N ALA A 65 -14.35 -0.65 -0.39
CA ALA A 65 -15.30 0.19 0.33
C ALA A 65 -16.73 -0.28 0.06
N VAL A 66 -17.51 -0.48 1.13
CA VAL A 66 -18.92 -0.82 1.07
C VAL A 66 -19.74 0.09 1.98
N PRO A 67 -20.96 0.49 1.57
CA PRO A 67 -21.85 1.22 2.45
C PRO A 67 -22.37 0.32 3.57
N ILE A 68 -22.56 0.89 4.75
CA ILE A 68 -23.18 0.25 5.91
C ILE A 68 -24.63 0.72 6.00
N SER A 69 -25.56 -0.24 6.10
CA SER A 69 -26.99 0.07 6.16
C SER A 69 -27.35 0.91 7.40
N GLU A 70 -28.30 1.83 7.25
CA GLU A 70 -28.75 2.70 8.35
C GLU A 70 -29.19 1.90 9.58
N ASN A 71 -29.97 0.83 9.38
CA ASN A 71 -30.42 -0.05 10.46
C ASN A 71 -29.25 -0.60 11.28
N LEU A 72 -28.15 -0.99 10.62
CA LEU A 72 -26.99 -1.54 11.32
C LEU A 72 -26.20 -0.45 12.05
N ARG A 73 -26.14 0.76 11.47
CA ARG A 73 -25.52 1.93 12.10
C ARG A 73 -26.25 2.36 13.36
N GLU A 74 -27.57 2.46 13.31
CA GLU A 74 -28.40 2.78 14.48
C GLU A 74 -28.27 1.72 15.58
N ARG A 75 -28.29 0.43 15.21
CA ARG A 75 -28.19 -0.68 16.17
C ARG A 75 -26.84 -0.76 16.86
N LEU A 76 -25.75 -0.45 16.15
CA LEU A 76 -24.38 -0.55 16.65
C LEU A 76 -23.79 0.81 17.03
N ASN A 77 -24.58 1.88 16.98
CA ASN A 77 -24.18 3.27 17.21
C ASN A 77 -22.92 3.67 16.40
N LEU A 78 -22.91 3.33 15.11
CA LEU A 78 -21.81 3.65 14.19
C LEU A 78 -22.06 5.00 13.52
N GLU A 79 -21.13 5.94 13.67
CA GLU A 79 -21.20 7.24 13.00
C GLU A 79 -20.81 7.16 11.51
N GLN A 80 -19.92 6.24 11.15
CA GLN A 80 -19.44 6.07 9.79
C GLN A 80 -20.48 5.38 8.89
N SER A 81 -20.64 5.87 7.66
CA SER A 81 -21.62 5.36 6.68
C SER A 81 -21.08 4.25 5.76
N SER A 82 -19.77 3.99 5.81
CA SER A 82 -19.08 2.97 5.01
C SER A 82 -18.00 2.29 5.83
N GLY A 83 -17.52 1.16 5.34
CA GLY A 83 -16.36 0.44 5.87
C GLY A 83 -15.69 -0.39 4.78
N LEU A 84 -14.62 -1.09 5.13
CA LEU A 84 -13.82 -1.86 4.20
C LEU A 84 -14.13 -3.36 4.31
N MET A 85 -14.86 -3.90 3.34
CA MET A 85 -15.15 -5.32 3.29
C MET A 85 -13.94 -6.13 2.81
N MET A 86 -13.60 -7.18 3.55
CA MET A 86 -12.56 -8.15 3.23
C MET A 86 -13.01 -9.01 2.04
N LEU A 87 -12.33 -8.85 0.92
CA LEU A 87 -12.52 -9.66 -0.28
C LEU A 87 -11.61 -10.87 -0.32
N THR A 88 -10.37 -10.67 0.10
CA THR A 88 -9.33 -11.69 0.11
C THR A 88 -8.52 -11.58 1.38
N VAL A 89 -8.17 -12.72 1.95
CA VAL A 89 -7.21 -12.83 3.04
C VAL A 89 -6.09 -13.72 2.52
N GLU A 90 -4.85 -13.25 2.58
CA GLU A 90 -3.69 -14.01 2.15
C GLU A 90 -3.43 -15.19 3.10
N ALA A 91 -3.23 -16.37 2.53
CA ALA A 91 -2.87 -17.57 3.29
C ALA A 91 -1.53 -17.37 4.01
N ASP A 92 -1.44 -17.83 5.25
CA ASP A 92 -0.35 -17.62 6.21
C ASP A 92 -0.05 -16.14 6.50
N GLY A 93 -0.92 -15.23 6.06
CA GLY A 93 -0.82 -13.80 6.26
C GLY A 93 -1.14 -13.36 7.69
N ALA A 94 -0.81 -12.11 8.01
CA ALA A 94 -1.06 -11.51 9.32
C ALA A 94 -2.54 -11.53 9.72
N ALA A 95 -3.42 -11.16 8.79
CA ALA A 95 -4.86 -11.14 9.01
C ALA A 95 -5.45 -12.54 9.19
N GLU A 96 -5.00 -13.55 8.42
CA GLU A 96 -5.47 -14.93 8.59
C GLU A 96 -5.08 -15.47 9.97
N LYS A 97 -3.83 -15.25 10.39
CA LYS A 97 -3.31 -15.65 11.71
C LYS A 97 -4.08 -15.00 12.87
N ALA A 98 -4.59 -13.79 12.67
CA ALA A 98 -5.44 -13.10 13.63
C ALA A 98 -6.92 -13.54 13.58
N GLY A 99 -7.29 -14.39 12.62
CA GLY A 99 -8.66 -14.90 12.46
C GLY A 99 -9.61 -13.98 11.70
N VAL A 100 -9.08 -13.09 10.86
CA VAL A 100 -9.87 -12.29 9.91
C VAL A 100 -10.43 -13.20 8.83
N LEU A 101 -11.70 -12.99 8.46
CA LEU A 101 -12.39 -13.80 7.47
C LEU A 101 -12.83 -12.96 6.27
N ILE A 102 -13.01 -13.64 5.13
CA ILE A 102 -13.65 -13.03 3.96
C ILE A 102 -15.10 -12.67 4.31
N GLY A 103 -15.51 -11.47 3.96
CA GLY A 103 -16.84 -10.92 4.28
C GLY A 103 -16.88 -10.10 5.57
N ASP A 104 -15.83 -10.09 6.39
CA ASP A 104 -15.71 -9.13 7.49
C ASP A 104 -15.66 -7.71 6.94
N VAL A 105 -16.24 -6.74 7.66
CA VAL A 105 -16.12 -5.32 7.31
C VAL A 105 -15.26 -4.64 8.37
N LEU A 106 -14.10 -4.14 7.97
CA LEU A 106 -13.22 -3.35 8.80
C LEU A 106 -13.75 -1.93 8.95
N LEU A 107 -13.83 -1.49 10.21
CA LEU A 107 -14.39 -0.20 10.60
C LEU A 107 -13.33 0.72 11.18
N VAL A 108 -12.40 0.17 11.96
CA VAL A 108 -11.40 0.93 12.72
C VAL A 108 -10.09 0.16 12.79
N ILE A 109 -8.96 0.85 12.62
CA ILE A 109 -7.61 0.37 12.97
C ILE A 109 -6.96 1.40 13.89
N ASP A 110 -6.50 0.98 15.07
CA ASP A 110 -5.83 1.84 16.08
C ASP A 110 -6.57 3.16 16.31
N ASP A 111 -7.86 3.05 16.62
CA ASP A 111 -8.76 4.18 16.88
C ASP A 111 -8.99 5.13 15.68
N LYS A 112 -8.51 4.77 14.49
CA LYS A 112 -8.77 5.50 13.24
C LYS A 112 -9.81 4.78 12.40
N THR A 113 -10.86 5.51 12.04
CA THR A 113 -11.89 5.05 11.11
C THR A 113 -11.29 4.73 9.75
N THR A 114 -11.73 3.64 9.12
CA THR A 114 -11.26 3.21 7.80
C THR A 114 -12.39 3.28 6.78
N LEU A 115 -12.33 4.27 5.89
CA LEU A 115 -13.33 4.46 4.84
C LEU A 115 -12.83 3.92 3.50
N ASP A 116 -11.55 4.13 3.22
CA ASP A 116 -10.90 3.77 1.95
C ASP A 116 -9.62 2.94 2.18
N PRO A 117 -9.16 2.14 1.19
CA PRO A 117 -7.93 1.33 1.32
C PRO A 117 -6.67 2.13 1.69
N GLU A 118 -6.62 3.40 1.33
CA GLU A 118 -5.57 4.35 1.69
C GLU A 118 -5.50 4.62 3.19
N ASP A 119 -6.65 4.61 3.90
CA ASP A 119 -6.69 4.82 5.36
C ASP A 119 -5.98 3.68 6.09
N VAL A 120 -6.13 2.46 5.58
CA VAL A 120 -5.41 1.29 6.12
C VAL A 120 -3.91 1.49 5.96
N GLN A 121 -3.44 1.88 4.77
CA GLN A 121 -2.02 2.14 4.55
C GLN A 121 -1.50 3.28 5.44
N ALA A 122 -2.30 4.34 5.64
CA ALA A 122 -1.96 5.44 6.52
C ALA A 122 -1.92 5.02 7.99
N ALA A 123 -2.80 4.12 8.43
CA ALA A 123 -2.79 3.58 9.79
C ALA A 123 -1.55 2.71 10.07
N LEU A 124 -1.04 2.03 9.04
CA LEU A 124 0.18 1.24 9.12
C LEU A 124 1.46 2.07 8.96
N TRP A 125 1.34 3.35 8.60
CA TRP A 125 2.50 4.21 8.36
C TRP A 125 3.31 4.43 9.64
N GLY A 126 4.61 4.12 9.59
CA GLY A 126 5.53 4.27 10.72
C GLY A 126 5.54 3.07 11.68
N LYS A 127 4.77 2.02 11.42
CA LYS A 127 4.85 0.74 12.13
C LYS A 127 5.87 -0.19 11.50
N GLU A 128 6.32 -1.18 12.26
CA GLU A 128 7.21 -2.24 11.80
C GLU A 128 6.46 -3.59 11.74
N ALA A 129 7.04 -4.55 11.01
CA ALA A 129 6.58 -5.93 11.09
C ALA A 129 6.79 -6.46 12.52
N GLY A 130 5.80 -7.16 13.07
CA GLY A 130 5.76 -7.59 14.45
C GLY A 130 4.98 -6.65 15.38
N ASP A 131 4.72 -5.40 14.97
CA ASP A 131 3.85 -4.50 15.74
C ASP A 131 2.41 -5.02 15.75
N ALA A 132 1.74 -4.85 16.88
CA ALA A 132 0.33 -5.15 17.02
C ALA A 132 -0.53 -3.93 16.64
N VAL A 133 -1.65 -4.20 15.96
CA VAL A 133 -2.69 -3.21 15.66
C VAL A 133 -4.04 -3.71 16.13
N LYS A 134 -4.82 -2.82 16.75
CA LYS A 134 -6.19 -3.12 17.15
C LYS A 134 -7.13 -2.86 16.00
N ALA A 135 -7.89 -3.87 15.60
CA ALA A 135 -8.89 -3.77 14.56
C ALA A 135 -10.30 -3.97 15.15
N LYS A 136 -11.24 -3.11 14.74
CA LYS A 136 -12.67 -3.34 14.95
C LYS A 136 -13.30 -3.76 13.63
N LEU A 137 -13.89 -4.95 13.63
CA LEU A 137 -14.53 -5.58 12.51
C LEU A 137 -16.02 -5.74 12.78
N LEU A 138 -16.79 -5.79 11.72
CA LEU A 138 -18.19 -6.18 11.73
C LEU A 138 -18.31 -7.54 11.05
N ARG A 139 -18.78 -8.54 11.80
CA ARG A 139 -18.96 -9.92 11.33
C ARG A 139 -20.36 -10.39 11.68
N GLY A 140 -21.14 -10.78 10.68
CA GLY A 140 -22.50 -11.28 10.91
C GLY A 140 -23.45 -10.27 11.58
N GLY A 141 -23.13 -8.97 11.56
CA GLY A 141 -23.91 -7.93 12.24
C GLY A 141 -23.47 -7.62 13.67
N GLU A 142 -22.40 -8.26 14.17
CA GLU A 142 -21.82 -8.00 15.48
C GLU A 142 -20.43 -7.35 15.36
N LEU A 143 -20.08 -6.53 16.35
CA LEU A 143 -18.76 -5.93 16.46
C LEU A 143 -17.77 -6.91 17.08
N ILE A 144 -16.65 -7.13 16.41
CA ILE A 144 -15.54 -7.94 16.87
C ILE A 144 -14.32 -7.05 16.98
N GLU A 145 -13.71 -7.02 18.16
CA GLU A 145 -12.41 -6.41 18.37
C GLU A 145 -11.34 -7.50 18.38
N MET A 146 -10.26 -7.28 17.64
CA MET A 146 -9.13 -8.19 17.62
C MET A 146 -7.81 -7.46 17.45
N GLU A 147 -6.74 -8.11 17.84
CA GLU A 147 -5.38 -7.63 17.67
C GLU A 147 -4.72 -8.40 16.53
N ILE A 148 -4.16 -7.66 15.56
CA ILE A 148 -3.49 -8.22 14.39
C ILE A 148 -2.01 -7.89 14.49
N ILE A 149 -1.15 -8.91 14.48
CA ILE A 149 0.31 -8.73 14.44
C ILE A 149 0.73 -8.53 12.99
N LEU A 150 1.35 -7.40 12.70
CA LEU A 150 1.73 -7.03 11.34
C LEU A 150 2.80 -7.97 10.78
N GLY A 151 2.59 -8.45 9.57
CA GLY A 151 3.56 -9.24 8.84
C GLY A 151 4.55 -8.34 8.09
N GLU A 152 5.62 -8.94 7.58
CA GLU A 152 6.49 -8.30 6.59
C GLU A 152 6.03 -8.68 5.20
N ARG A 153 5.73 -7.68 4.35
CA ARG A 153 5.26 -7.96 3.00
C ARG A 153 6.37 -8.67 2.23
N PRO A 154 6.14 -9.90 1.73
CA PRO A 154 7.14 -10.58 0.94
C PRO A 154 7.53 -9.68 -0.24
N ALA A 155 8.83 -9.53 -0.47
CA ALA A 155 9.32 -8.80 -1.61
C ALA A 155 8.68 -9.43 -2.85
N GLN A 156 7.84 -8.67 -3.54
CA GLN A 156 7.35 -9.08 -4.84
C GLN A 156 8.60 -9.23 -5.71
N GLU A 157 8.97 -10.47 -6.06
CA GLU A 157 9.83 -10.69 -7.20
C GLU A 157 9.16 -9.93 -8.34
N SER A 158 9.79 -8.82 -8.73
CA SER A 158 9.36 -8.02 -9.86
C SER A 158 9.51 -8.93 -11.06
N GLY A 159 8.44 -9.68 -11.34
CA GLY A 159 8.36 -10.63 -12.43
C GLY A 159 8.83 -9.88 -13.66
N THR A 160 10.04 -10.23 -14.11
CA THR A 160 10.48 -9.91 -15.44
C THR A 160 9.40 -10.49 -16.32
N ARG A 161 8.49 -9.64 -16.80
CA ARG A 161 7.61 -9.97 -17.90
C ARG A 161 8.57 -10.30 -19.03
N GLU A 162 8.90 -11.58 -19.18
CA GLU A 162 9.31 -12.15 -20.44
C GLU A 162 8.18 -11.82 -21.40
N ARG A 163 8.27 -10.65 -22.03
CA ARG A 163 7.57 -10.33 -23.25
C ARG A 163 7.95 -11.44 -24.20
N GLY A 164 7.00 -12.36 -24.37
CA GLY A 164 7.16 -13.53 -25.21
C GLY A 164 7.85 -13.13 -26.51
N ARG A 165 9.07 -13.66 -26.70
CA ARG A 165 9.67 -13.84 -28.01
C ARG A 165 8.78 -14.81 -28.80
N ARG A 166 7.61 -14.35 -29.25
CA ARG A 166 6.89 -15.00 -30.35
C ARG A 166 7.52 -14.49 -31.63
N GLY A 167 8.32 -15.37 -32.22
CA GLY A 167 9.17 -15.10 -33.37
C GLY A 167 8.42 -14.47 -34.54
N TRP A 168 9.01 -13.39 -35.05
CA TRP A 168 8.82 -12.98 -36.43
C TRP A 168 9.36 -14.09 -37.34
N ARG A 169 8.50 -15.02 -37.75
CA ARG A 169 8.76 -15.85 -38.92
C ARG A 169 8.63 -14.97 -40.15
N ARG A 170 9.77 -14.74 -40.81
CA ARG A 170 9.88 -14.19 -42.16
C ARG A 170 8.89 -14.90 -43.09
N ARG A 171 7.87 -14.19 -43.58
CA ARG A 171 7.15 -14.61 -44.78
C ARG A 171 7.99 -14.19 -45.97
N GLY A 172 8.49 -15.18 -46.70
CA GLY A 172 9.29 -15.00 -47.90
C GLY A 172 8.49 -14.34 -49.01
N CYS A 173 9.18 -13.53 -49.80
CA CYS A 173 8.75 -13.11 -51.12
C CYS A 173 8.59 -14.34 -52.03
N ARG A 174 7.46 -14.40 -52.72
CA ARG A 174 7.33 -14.96 -54.06
C ARG A 174 6.40 -14.04 -54.85
#